data_AF-A0A4Q3I3K1-F1
#
_entry.id   AF-A0A4Q3I3K1-F1
#
_cell.length_a   1.000
_cell.length_b   1.000
_cell.length_c   1.000
_cell.angle_alpha   90.00
_cell.angle_beta   90.00
_cell.angle_gamma   90.00
#
_symmetry.space_group_name_H-M   'P 1'
#
loop_
_entity.id
_entity.type
_entity.pdbx_description
1 polymer ?
#
loop_
_entity_poly.entity_id
_entity_poly.type
_entity_poly.pdbx_seq_one_letter_code
_entity_poly.pdbx_strand_id
1 'polypeptide(L)' 'IIGRGFEPSKVTDAIETIVNTYLGLRHGQEETFLAAYRRVGPQPFKDALYGDAKAEAA' A
#
# COMPACT_ATOMS: atom_id res chain seq x y z
N ILE A 1 5.85 14.84 -2.76
CA ILE A 1 5.09 14.82 -1.49
C ILE A 1 4.20 13.59 -1.53
N ILE A 2 4.44 12.63 -0.65
CA ILE A 2 3.74 11.34 -0.62
C ILE A 2 2.50 11.52 0.27
N GLY A 3 1.41 12.02 -0.32
CA GLY A 3 0.07 12.05 0.29
C GLY A 3 -0.16 12.90 1.53
N ARG A 4 -1.44 13.05 1.87
CA ARG A 4 -1.93 13.67 3.11
C ARG A 4 -1.51 12.76 4.27
N GLY A 5 -0.91 13.32 5.32
CA GLY A 5 -0.42 12.55 6.45
C GLY A 5 -1.53 11.67 7.04
N PHE A 6 -1.22 10.41 7.33
CA PHE A 6 -2.14 9.52 8.01
C PHE A 6 -2.29 9.94 9.48
N GLU A 7 -3.51 9.84 10.01
CA GLU A 7 -3.70 9.97 11.45
C GLU A 7 -2.94 8.84 12.17
N PRO A 8 -2.33 9.09 13.35
CA PRO A 8 -1.52 8.10 14.06
C PRO A 8 -2.24 6.77 14.31
N SER A 9 -3.56 6.83 14.52
CA SER A 9 -4.45 5.68 14.69
C SER A 9 -4.62 4.85 13.42
N LYS A 10 -4.52 5.47 12.23
CA LYS A 10 -4.71 4.84 10.91
C LYS A 10 -3.41 4.33 10.29
N VAL A 11 -2.25 4.64 10.89
CA VAL A 11 -0.94 4.19 10.40
C VAL A 11 -0.85 2.66 10.39
N THR A 12 -1.38 2.00 11.42
CA THR A 12 -1.36 0.54 11.52
C THR A 12 -2.17 -0.11 10.40
N ASP A 13 -3.41 0.35 10.15
CA ASP A 13 -4.24 -0.10 9.03
C ASP A 13 -3.58 0.15 7.66
N ALA A 14 -2.94 1.31 7.49
CA ALA A 14 -2.24 1.64 6.26
C ALA A 14 -1.05 0.69 6.00
N ILE A 15 -0.29 0.35 7.06
CA ILE A 15 0.81 -0.62 6.96
C ILE A 15 0.26 -2.00 6.61
N GLU A 16 -0.80 -2.46 7.26
CA GLU A 16 -1.43 -3.75 6.97
C GLU A 16 -1.90 -3.82 5.51
N THR A 17 -2.55 -2.76 5.03
CA THR A 17 -2.99 -2.64 3.62
C THR A 17 -1.83 -2.73 2.64
N ILE A 18 -0.71 -2.03 2.91
CA ILE A 18 0.49 -2.08 2.07
C ILE A 18 1.10 -3.49 2.05
N VAL A 19 1.19 -4.12 3.22
CA VAL A 19 1.77 -5.46 3.36
C VAL A 19 0.89 -6.49 2.64
N ASN A 20 -0.42 -6.44 2.82
CA ASN A 20 -1.37 -7.32 2.11
C ASN A 20 -1.29 -7.12 0.59
N THR A 21 -1.18 -5.88 0.13
CA THR A 21 -1.00 -5.57 -1.31
C THR A 21 0.30 -6.20 -1.84
N TYR A 22 1.39 -6.09 -1.10
CA TYR A 22 2.65 -6.75 -1.46
C TYR A 22 2.50 -8.28 -1.48
N LEU A 23 1.88 -8.87 -0.46
CA LEU A 23 1.70 -10.32 -0.38
C LEU A 23 0.83 -10.88 -1.50
N GLY A 24 -0.14 -10.11 -2.01
CA GLY A 24 -0.95 -10.48 -3.17
C GLY A 24 -0.24 -10.28 -4.52
N LEU A 25 0.71 -9.34 -4.61
CA LEU A 25 1.44 -9.03 -5.83
C LEU A 25 2.76 -9.80 -5.97
N ARG A 26 3.31 -10.33 -4.87
CA ARG A 26 4.59 -11.05 -4.89
C ARG A 26 4.46 -12.36 -5.64
N HIS A 27 5.47 -12.69 -6.44
CA HIS A 27 5.49 -13.95 -7.19
C HIS A 27 5.88 -15.16 -6.32
N GLY A 28 6.53 -14.93 -5.18
CA GLY A 28 6.97 -15.99 -4.27
C GLY A 28 7.57 -15.42 -2.99
N GLN A 29 7.94 -16.29 -2.06
CA GLN A 29 8.54 -15.88 -0.78
C GLN A 29 9.95 -15.29 -0.94
N GLU A 30 10.63 -15.58 -2.05
CA GLU A 30 11.96 -15.04 -2.37
C GLU A 30 11.92 -13.58 -2.86
N GLU A 31 10.78 -13.11 -3.34
CA GLU A 31 10.61 -11.73 -3.79
C GLU A 31 10.39 -10.81 -2.60
N THR A 32 11.34 -9.91 -2.34
CA THR A 32 11.23 -8.90 -1.27
C THR A 32 10.22 -7.81 -1.61
N PHE A 33 9.74 -7.10 -0.59
CA PHE A 33 8.87 -5.93 -0.77
C PHE A 33 9.45 -4.92 -1.77
N LEU A 34 10.74 -4.60 -1.65
CA LEU A 34 11.40 -3.62 -2.52
C LEU A 34 11.51 -4.13 -3.97
N ALA A 35 11.74 -5.43 -4.17
CA ALA A 35 11.77 -6.05 -5.50
C ALA A 35 10.40 -5.98 -6.17
N ALA A 36 9.34 -6.38 -5.46
CA ALA A 36 7.96 -6.26 -5.95
C ALA A 36 7.63 -4.81 -6.28
N TYR A 37 7.92 -3.86 -5.38
CA TYR A 37 7.65 -2.43 -5.59
C TYR A 37 8.36 -1.85 -6.82
N ARG A 38 9.60 -2.26 -7.11
CA ARG A 38 10.32 -1.84 -8.33
C ARG A 38 9.72 -2.42 -9.61
N ARG A 39 9.17 -3.64 -9.55
CA ARG A 39 8.57 -4.33 -10.70
C ARG A 39 7.18 -3.81 -11.04
N VAL A 40 6.28 -3.73 -10.05
CA VAL A 40 4.90 -3.28 -10.25
C VAL A 40 4.74 -1.75 -10.21
N GLY A 41 5.73 -1.05 -9.64
CA GLY A 41 5.67 0.39 -9.45
C GLY A 41 4.77 0.83 -8.30
N PRO A 42 4.64 2.14 -8.08
CA PRO A 42 3.93 2.71 -6.93
C PRO A 42 2.41 2.69 -7.05
N GLN A 43 1.87 2.47 -8.26
CA GLN A 43 0.46 2.67 -8.55
C GLN A 43 -0.46 1.71 -7.77
N PRO A 44 -0.20 0.39 -7.70
CA PRO A 44 -1.05 -0.53 -6.95
C PRO A 44 -1.09 -0.23 -5.45
N PHE A 45 0.04 0.18 -4.87
CA PHE A 45 0.14 0.52 -3.46
C PHE A 45 -0.61 1.81 -3.13
N LYS A 46 -0.56 2.79 -4.04
CA LYS A 46 -1.35 4.02 -3.91
C LYS A 46 -2.84 3.74 -4.04
N ASP A 47 -3.24 2.89 -4.98
CA ASP A 47 -4.64 2.50 -5.12
C ASP A 47 -5.14 1.78 -3.87
N ALA A 48 -4.35 0.87 -3.29
CA ALA A 48 -4.72 0.21 -2.04
C ALA A 48 -4.84 1.20 -0.86
N LEU A 49 -3.91 2.14 -0.74
CA LEU A 49 -3.90 3.13 0.35
C LEU A 49 -4.95 4.23 0.23
N TYR A 50 -5.22 4.69 -0.99
CA TYR A 50 -6.08 5.87 -1.24
C TYR A 50 -7.41 5.52 -1.92
N GLY A 51 -7.51 4.35 -2.55
CA GLY A 51 -8.75 3.83 -3.12
C GLY A 51 -9.76 3.48 -2.03
N ASP A 52 -9.30 2.96 -0.89
CA ASP A 52 -10.15 2.77 0.29
C ASP A 52 -10.46 4.10 0.99
N ALA A 53 -9.45 5.02 1.05
CA ALA A 53 -9.62 6.37 1.60
C ALA A 53 -10.54 7.29 0.76
N LYS A 54 -11.00 6.86 -0.42
CA LYS A 54 -12.08 7.56 -1.14
C LYS A 54 -13.44 7.45 -0.43
N ALA A 55 -13.60 6.51 0.52
CA ALA A 55 -14.83 6.40 1.32
C ALA A 55 -14.94 7.46 2.45
N GLU A 56 -13.86 8.14 2.83
CA GLU A 56 -13.86 9.18 3.89
C GLU A 56 -13.86 10.63 3.34
N ALA A 57 -14.28 10.84 2.08
CA ALA A 57 -14.40 12.19 1.52
C ALA A 57 -15.64 12.39 0.61
N ALA A 58 -16.69 11.59 0.80
CA ALA A 58 -17.97 11.74 0.12
C ALA A 58 -19.11 11.86 1.13
#